data_AF-A0A846D603-F1
#
_entry.id   AF-A0A846D603-F1
#
_cell.length_a   1.000
_cell.length_b   1.000
_cell.length_c   1.000
_cell.angle_alpha   90.00
_cell.angle_beta   90.00
_cell.angle_gamma   90.00
#
_symmetry.space_group_name_H-M   'P 1'
#
loop_
_entity.id
_entity.type
_entity.pdbx_description
1 polymer ?
#
loop_
_entity_poly.entity_id
_entity_poly.type
_entity_poly.pdbx_seq_one_letter_code
_entity_poly.pdbx_strand_id
1 'polypeptide(L)'
;MPPLSEYEHQLKWKSYEKLQELLKQERFASAIALADGLAQRLPKDPEVCQWQAITYQQRGRKLVNEGQLDKARRHLKKALRIDPHNRSLWTEIEQDFRRIELIYK
;
A
#
# COMPACT_ATOMS: atom_id res chain seq x y z
N MET A 1 -9.49 -20.92 -11.05
CA MET A 1 -10.28 -20.16 -10.06
C MET A 1 -11.55 -19.70 -10.76
N PRO A 2 -12.73 -19.76 -10.11
CA PRO A 2 -13.93 -19.21 -10.72
C PRO A 2 -13.72 -17.69 -10.96
N PRO A 3 -14.24 -17.14 -12.07
CA PRO A 3 -14.21 -15.70 -12.30
C PRO A 3 -14.96 -14.99 -11.17
N LEU A 4 -14.48 -13.79 -10.78
CA LEU A 4 -15.17 -12.95 -9.81
C LEU A 4 -16.62 -12.72 -10.27
N SER A 5 -17.55 -12.72 -9.32
CA SER A 5 -18.93 -12.31 -9.62
C SER A 5 -18.97 -10.86 -10.08
N GLU A 6 -19.98 -10.50 -10.87
CA GLU A 6 -20.18 -9.12 -11.34
C GLU A 6 -20.25 -8.12 -10.17
N TYR A 7 -20.80 -8.55 -9.04
CA TYR A 7 -20.81 -7.82 -7.78
C TYR A 7 -19.40 -7.56 -7.21
N GLU A 8 -18.53 -8.57 -7.20
CA GLU A 8 -17.15 -8.44 -6.72
C GLU A 8 -16.32 -7.52 -7.63
N HIS A 9 -16.53 -7.59 -8.95
CA HIS A 9 -15.93 -6.66 -9.90
C HIS A 9 -16.36 -5.22 -9.65
N GLN A 10 -17.66 -4.98 -9.46
CA GLN A 10 -18.18 -3.64 -9.19
C GLN A 10 -17.68 -3.08 -7.86
N LEU A 11 -17.65 -3.92 -6.81
CA LEU A 11 -17.10 -3.55 -5.50
C LEU A 11 -15.62 -3.16 -5.63
N LYS A 12 -14.84 -3.96 -6.36
CA LYS A 12 -13.41 -3.74 -6.57
C LYS A 12 -13.15 -2.40 -7.28
N TRP A 13 -13.88 -2.11 -8.36
CA TRP A 13 -13.74 -0.85 -9.11
C TRP A 13 -14.04 0.37 -8.24
N LYS A 14 -15.18 0.38 -7.54
CA LYS A 14 -15.55 1.50 -6.64
C LYS A 14 -14.53 1.69 -5.52
N SER A 15 -14.04 0.59 -4.98
CA SER A 15 -13.06 0.65 -3.88
C SER A 15 -11.70 1.12 -4.36
N TYR A 16 -11.31 0.79 -5.60
CA TYR A 16 -10.10 1.30 -6.23
C TYR A 16 -10.16 2.82 -6.44
N GLU A 17 -11.25 3.32 -7.05
CA GLU A 17 -11.45 4.77 -7.23
C GLU A 17 -11.38 5.49 -5.88
N LYS A 18 -12.07 4.95 -4.87
CA LYS A 18 -12.06 5.55 -3.54
C LYS A 18 -10.68 5.52 -2.89
N LEU A 19 -9.92 4.45 -3.07
CA LEU A 19 -8.56 4.33 -2.56
C LEU A 19 -7.66 5.39 -3.20
N GLN A 20 -7.75 5.58 -4.51
CA GLN A 20 -6.97 6.60 -5.22
C GLN A 20 -7.28 8.01 -4.72
N GLU A 21 -8.55 8.35 -4.47
CA GLU A 21 -8.93 9.63 -3.87
C GLU A 21 -8.30 9.82 -2.48
N LEU A 22 -8.38 8.80 -1.63
CA LEU A 22 -7.85 8.86 -0.27
C LEU A 22 -6.33 9.03 -0.26
N LEU A 23 -5.62 8.36 -1.16
CA LEU A 23 -4.16 8.52 -1.31
C LEU A 23 -3.79 9.91 -1.82
N LYS A 24 -4.52 10.44 -2.81
CA LYS A 24 -4.32 11.82 -3.31
C LYS A 24 -4.54 12.87 -2.22
N GLN A 25 -5.49 12.65 -1.33
CA GLN A 25 -5.78 13.53 -0.19
C GLN A 25 -4.88 13.25 1.04
N GLU A 26 -3.89 12.36 0.92
CA GLU A 26 -3.02 11.92 2.03
C GLU A 26 -3.80 11.38 3.25
N ARG A 27 -5.03 10.90 3.06
CA ARG A 27 -5.88 10.32 4.10
C ARG A 27 -5.49 8.87 4.39
N PHE A 28 -4.24 8.66 4.79
CA PHE A 28 -3.62 7.35 4.88
C PHE A 28 -4.32 6.39 5.86
N ALA A 29 -4.88 6.89 6.97
CA ALA A 29 -5.61 6.03 7.91
C ALA A 29 -6.84 5.39 7.24
N SER A 30 -7.63 6.19 6.51
CA SER A 30 -8.77 5.71 5.75
C SER A 30 -8.36 4.84 4.56
N ALA A 31 -7.28 5.20 3.86
CA ALA A 31 -6.75 4.41 2.75
C ALA A 31 -6.32 3.01 3.21
N ILE A 32 -5.59 2.93 4.33
CA ILE A 32 -5.17 1.66 4.93
C ILE A 32 -6.37 0.82 5.34
N ALA A 33 -7.36 1.42 6.03
CA ALA A 33 -8.55 0.69 6.44
C ALA A 33 -9.32 0.11 5.25
N LEU A 34 -9.45 0.88 4.16
CA LEU A 34 -10.09 0.42 2.93
C LEU A 34 -9.30 -0.71 2.28
N ALA A 35 -7.98 -0.55 2.11
CA ALA A 35 -7.14 -1.56 1.48
C ALA A 35 -7.05 -2.86 2.29
N ASP A 36 -6.93 -2.78 3.62
CA ASP A 36 -6.96 -3.94 4.50
C ASP A 36 -8.33 -4.65 4.44
N GLY A 37 -9.43 -3.89 4.42
CA GLY A 37 -10.78 -4.43 4.29
C GLY A 37 -11.07 -5.09 2.95
N LEU A 38 -10.43 -4.64 1.87
CA LEU A 38 -10.44 -5.31 0.56
C LEU A 38 -9.62 -6.59 0.60
N ALA A 39 -8.40 -6.53 1.14
CA ALA A 39 -7.52 -7.70 1.23
C ALA A 39 -8.12 -8.83 2.09
N GLN A 40 -8.93 -8.49 3.10
CA GLN A 40 -9.66 -9.50 3.88
C GLN A 40 -10.75 -10.21 3.06
N ARG A 41 -11.44 -9.48 2.17
CA ARG A 41 -12.51 -10.04 1.32
C ARG A 41 -11.95 -10.78 0.10
N LEU A 42 -10.87 -10.27 -0.47
CA LEU A 42 -10.26 -10.75 -1.71
C LEU A 42 -8.76 -11.07 -1.49
N PRO A 43 -8.40 -11.97 -0.57
CA PRO A 43 -7.00 -12.20 -0.17
C PRO A 43 -6.13 -12.84 -1.25
N LYS A 44 -6.73 -13.40 -2.30
CA LYS A 44 -6.04 -14.05 -3.42
C LYS A 44 -6.01 -13.17 -4.69
N ASP A 45 -6.58 -11.97 -4.64
CA ASP A 45 -6.61 -11.06 -5.77
C ASP A 45 -5.28 -10.27 -5.83
N PRO A 46 -4.48 -10.44 -6.91
CA PRO A 46 -3.17 -9.83 -7.00
C PRO A 46 -3.22 -8.29 -7.05
N GLU A 47 -4.26 -7.70 -7.64
CA GLU A 47 -4.41 -6.24 -7.68
C GLU A 47 -4.72 -5.68 -6.29
N VAL A 48 -5.55 -6.38 -5.52
CA VAL A 48 -5.85 -5.97 -4.13
C VAL A 48 -4.60 -6.03 -3.25
N CYS A 49 -3.80 -7.09 -3.36
CA CYS A 49 -2.51 -7.18 -2.67
C CYS A 49 -1.58 -6.03 -3.08
N GLN A 50 -1.49 -5.75 -4.38
CA GLN A 50 -0.67 -4.65 -4.90
C GLN A 50 -1.13 -3.29 -4.36
N TRP A 51 -2.44 -3.00 -4.37
CA TRP A 51 -2.99 -1.74 -3.86
C TRP A 51 -2.75 -1.57 -2.37
N GLN A 52 -2.89 -2.66 -1.60
CA GLN A 52 -2.57 -2.67 -0.18
C GLN A 52 -1.08 -2.36 0.04
N ALA A 53 -0.19 -3.03 -0.69
CA ALA A 53 1.24 -2.82 -0.59
C ALA A 53 1.65 -1.39 -0.96
N ILE A 54 1.13 -0.83 -2.05
CA ILE A 54 1.36 0.56 -2.46
C ILE A 54 0.86 1.54 -1.39
N THR A 55 -0.30 1.29 -0.79
CA THR A 55 -0.86 2.13 0.29
C THR A 55 0.09 2.18 1.49
N TYR A 56 0.64 1.04 1.89
CA TYR A 56 1.64 0.97 2.96
C TYR A 56 2.95 1.66 2.58
N GLN A 57 3.39 1.54 1.32
CA GLN A 57 4.60 2.21 0.84
C GLN A 57 4.43 3.74 0.86
N GLN A 58 3.32 4.27 0.33
CA GLN A 58 3.08 5.72 0.33
C GLN A 58 2.98 6.30 1.76
N ARG A 59 2.34 5.58 2.69
CA ARG A 59 2.35 5.98 4.11
C ARG A 59 3.76 5.95 4.68
N GLY A 60 4.54 4.91 4.37
CA GLY A 60 5.95 4.81 4.72
C GLY A 60 6.74 6.03 4.25
N ARG A 61 6.64 6.38 2.97
CA ARG A 61 7.28 7.57 2.38
C ARG A 61 6.87 8.86 3.06
N LYS A 62 5.58 9.05 3.33
CA LYS A 62 5.10 10.23 4.07
C LYS A 62 5.75 10.32 5.45
N LEU A 63 5.84 9.20 6.17
CA LEU A 63 6.50 9.14 7.48
C LEU A 63 8.01 9.42 7.40
N VAL A 64 8.69 9.04 6.31
CA VAL A 64 10.09 9.46 6.07
C VAL A 64 10.17 10.98 5.99
N ASN A 65 9.29 11.60 5.21
CA ASN A 65 9.24 13.06 5.04
C ASN A 65 8.87 13.79 6.35
N GLU A 66 8.08 13.16 7.21
CA GLU A 66 7.72 13.66 8.55
C GLU A 66 8.83 13.40 9.61
N GLY A 67 9.94 12.73 9.26
CA GLY A 67 11.00 12.35 10.20
C GLY A 67 10.63 11.21 11.16
N GLN A 68 9.47 10.57 10.99
CA GLN A 68 9.01 9.45 11.81
C GLN A 68 9.61 8.12 11.32
N LEU A 69 10.93 8.03 11.32
CA LEU A 69 11.70 7.00 10.59
C LEU A 69 11.39 5.57 11.06
N ASP A 70 11.25 5.31 12.37
CA ASP A 70 10.91 3.97 12.87
C ASP A 70 9.54 3.49 12.41
N LYS A 71 8.55 4.40 12.38
CA LYS A 71 7.22 4.09 11.84
C LYS A 71 7.32 3.83 10.34
N ALA A 72 8.05 4.67 9.61
CA ALA A 72 8.27 4.50 8.18
C ALA A 72 8.82 3.11 7.85
N ARG A 73 9.89 2.68 8.53
CA ARG A 73 10.49 1.34 8.35
C ARG A 73 9.47 0.22 8.54
N ARG A 74 8.59 0.31 9.55
CA ARG A 74 7.55 -0.71 9.77
C ARG A 74 6.53 -0.79 8.63
N HIS A 75 6.06 0.36 8.13
CA HIS A 75 5.13 0.39 7.01
C HIS A 75 5.77 -0.13 5.70
N LEU A 76 7.01 0.28 5.41
CA LEU A 76 7.75 -0.18 4.23
C LEU A 76 8.03 -1.68 4.26
N LYS A 77 8.44 -2.25 5.41
CA LYS A 77 8.59 -3.70 5.57
C LYS A 77 7.26 -4.44 5.38
N LYS A 78 6.15 -3.88 5.86
CA LYS A 78 4.83 -4.46 5.68
C LYS A 78 4.44 -4.50 4.19
N ALA A 79 4.70 -3.43 3.44
CA ALA A 79 4.45 -3.38 2.00
C ALA A 79 5.21 -4.48 1.24
N LEU A 80 6.51 -4.68 1.52
CA LEU A 80 7.31 -5.75 0.91
C LEU A 80 6.78 -7.16 1.19
N ARG A 81 6.23 -7.38 2.39
CA ARG A 81 5.67 -8.69 2.76
C ARG A 81 4.36 -8.99 2.04
N ILE A 82 3.57 -7.97 1.73
CA ILE A 82 2.27 -8.12 1.06
C ILE A 82 2.46 -8.46 -0.42
N ASP A 83 3.37 -7.76 -1.11
CA ASP A 83 3.62 -7.94 -2.53
C ASP A 83 5.12 -8.13 -2.82
N PRO A 84 5.70 -9.31 -2.46
CA PRO A 84 7.14 -9.55 -2.53
C PRO A 84 7.67 -9.69 -3.96
N HIS A 85 6.80 -9.94 -4.94
CA HIS A 85 7.19 -10.20 -6.33
C HIS A 85 7.12 -8.95 -7.22
N ASN A 86 6.59 -7.84 -6.71
CA ASN A 86 6.47 -6.60 -7.45
C ASN A 86 7.77 -5.79 -7.43
N ARG A 87 8.54 -5.92 -8.51
CA ARG A 87 9.85 -5.27 -8.69
C ARG A 87 9.77 -3.73 -8.65
N SER A 88 8.68 -3.17 -9.18
CA SER A 88 8.48 -1.71 -9.18
C SER A 88 8.30 -1.20 -7.75
N LEU A 89 7.46 -1.87 -6.96
CA LEU A 89 7.29 -1.57 -5.53
C LEU A 89 8.59 -1.72 -4.75
N TRP A 90 9.35 -2.79 -5.04
CA TRP A 90 10.64 -3.04 -4.37
C TRP A 90 11.62 -1.87 -4.59
N THR A 91 11.73 -1.39 -5.82
CA THR A 91 12.58 -0.25 -6.19
C THR A 91 12.18 1.02 -5.42
N GLU A 92 10.88 1.32 -5.35
CA GLU A 92 10.37 2.48 -4.59
C GLU A 92 10.68 2.38 -3.09
N ILE A 93 10.50 1.19 -2.51
CA ILE A 93 10.76 0.95 -1.10
C ILE A 93 12.26 1.02 -0.79
N GLU A 94 13.12 0.52 -1.67
CA GLU A 94 14.57 0.63 -1.53
C GLU A 94 15.02 2.09 -1.53
N GLN A 95 14.46 2.93 -2.41
CA GLN A 95 14.70 4.37 -2.39
C GLN A 95 14.26 5.02 -1.08
N ASP A 96 13.10 4.62 -0.54
CA ASP A 96 12.62 5.12 0.75
C ASP A 96 13.55 4.71 1.91
N PHE A 97 14.06 3.47 1.92
CA PHE A 97 15.05 3.03 2.91
C PHE A 97 16.37 3.79 2.80
N ARG A 98 16.88 4.01 1.58
CA ARG A 98 18.09 4.84 1.39
C ARG A 98 17.90 6.26 1.93
N ARG A 99 16.73 6.86 1.71
CA ARG A 99 16.41 8.18 2.27
C ARG A 99 16.43 8.17 3.80
N ILE A 100 15.87 7.12 4.42
CA ILE A 100 15.93 6.95 5.88
C ILE A 100 17.39 6.91 6.36
N GLU A 101 18.25 6.11 5.73
CA GLU A 101 19.66 5.98 6.10
C GLU A 101 20.44 7.28 5.97
N LEU A 102 20.13 8.10 4.96
CA LEU A 102 20.74 9.42 4.79
C LEU A 102 20.35 10.40 5.89
N ILE A 103 19.12 10.34 6.43
CA ILE A 103 18.65 11.24 7.50
C ILE A 103 19.28 10.86 8.86
N TYR A 104 19.67 9.60 9.06
CA TYR A 104 20.32 9.15 10.29
C TYR A 104 21.81 9.51 10.38
N LYS A 105 22.44 9.95 9.29
CA LYS A 105 23.84 10.39 9.27
C LYS A 105 23.95 11.86 9.69
#